data_AF-A0A3S0DQ62-F1
#
_entry.id   AF-A0A3S0DQ62-F1
#
_cell.length_a   1.000
_cell.length_b   1.000
_cell.length_c   1.000
_cell.angle_alpha   90.00
_cell.angle_beta   90.00
_cell.angle_gamma   90.00
#
_symmetry.space_group_name_H-M   'P 1'
#
loop_
_entity.id
_entity.type
_entity.pdbx_description
1 polymer ?
#
loop_
_entity_poly.entity_id
_entity_poly.type
_entity_poly.pdbx_seq_one_letter_code
_entity_poly.pdbx_strand_id
1 'polypeptide(L)'
;MKKMPDGKWKHEKLIHMHRVINNTPDNLVTDHINGNGLDNRRENLRSVTVSGNNLNSKIRRDNKSGYKGVAWHKTRKKWRAYIWHDRKQKHIGIFDTLDEAVKARQEYML
;
A
#
# COMPACT_ATOMS: atom_id res chain seq x y z
N MET A 1 -29.99 -8.10 7.75
CA MET A 1 -29.99 -9.22 6.76
C MET A 1 -31.41 -9.50 6.31
N LYS A 2 -31.65 -9.85 5.03
CA LYS A 2 -32.99 -10.19 4.51
C LYS A 2 -32.93 -11.47 3.68
N LYS A 3 -33.79 -12.45 3.98
CA LYS A 3 -33.95 -13.67 3.16
C LYS A 3 -34.68 -13.31 1.86
N MET A 4 -34.08 -13.65 0.72
CA MET A 4 -34.62 -13.37 -0.61
C MET A 4 -35.56 -14.50 -1.09
N PRO A 5 -36.46 -14.23 -2.06
CA PRO A 5 -37.40 -15.22 -2.58
C PRO A 5 -36.75 -16.47 -3.18
N ASP A 6 -35.51 -16.38 -3.64
CA ASP A 6 -34.69 -17.48 -4.18
C ASP A 6 -33.97 -18.29 -3.08
N GLY A 7 -34.26 -18.03 -1.81
CA GLY A 7 -33.66 -18.69 -0.66
C GLY A 7 -32.28 -18.16 -0.25
N LYS A 8 -31.69 -17.21 -0.99
CA LYS A 8 -30.39 -16.60 -0.63
C LYS A 8 -30.54 -15.52 0.43
N TRP A 9 -29.46 -15.25 1.17
CA TRP A 9 -29.43 -14.20 2.19
C TRP A 9 -28.79 -12.92 1.65
N LYS A 10 -29.56 -11.83 1.65
CA LYS A 10 -29.04 -10.49 1.39
C LYS A 10 -28.41 -9.94 2.66
N HIS A 11 -27.10 -9.75 2.61
CA HIS A 11 -26.36 -9.04 3.64
C HIS A 11 -26.59 -7.53 3.43
N GLU A 12 -26.74 -6.78 4.52
CA GLU A 12 -26.71 -5.32 4.44
C GLU A 12 -25.33 -4.87 3.95
N LYS A 13 -25.29 -3.78 3.18
CA LYS A 13 -24.04 -3.28 2.61
C LYS A 13 -23.18 -2.79 3.78
N LEU A 14 -22.09 -3.50 4.07
CA LEU A 14 -21.10 -3.07 5.05
C LEU A 14 -20.42 -1.81 4.50
N ILE A 15 -20.52 -0.70 5.23
CA ILE A 15 -19.87 0.57 4.91
C ILE A 15 -18.71 0.76 5.88
N HIS A 16 -17.51 0.94 5.34
CA HIS A 16 -16.33 1.20 6.15
C HIS A 16 -16.27 2.66 6.62
N MET A 17 -16.05 2.87 7.92
CA MET A 17 -15.98 4.20 8.54
C MET A 17 -14.96 5.13 7.85
N HIS A 18 -13.75 4.63 7.55
CA HIS A 18 -12.71 5.41 6.88
C HIS A 18 -13.16 5.93 5.51
N ARG A 19 -13.99 5.17 4.80
CA ARG A 19 -14.48 5.53 3.46
C ARG A 19 -15.44 6.71 3.53
N VAL A 20 -16.28 6.72 4.56
CA VAL A 20 -17.22 7.81 4.84
C VAL A 20 -16.46 9.07 5.25
N ILE A 21 -15.52 8.94 6.19
CA ILE A 21 -14.73 10.09 6.67
C ILE A 21 -13.95 10.71 5.51
N ASN A 22 -13.26 9.90 4.70
CA ASN A 22 -12.42 10.37 3.61
C ASN A 22 -13.21 10.76 2.34
N ASN A 23 -14.54 10.54 2.30
CA ASN A 23 -15.38 10.75 1.13
C ASN A 23 -14.80 10.12 -0.15
N THR A 24 -14.37 8.86 -0.05
CA THR A 24 -13.61 8.22 -1.12
C THR A 24 -14.50 7.85 -2.32
N PRO A 25 -14.14 8.28 -3.54
CA PRO A 25 -14.85 7.93 -4.78
C PRO A 25 -14.94 6.42 -5.04
N ASP A 26 -15.94 5.98 -5.79
CA ASP A 26 -16.21 4.57 -6.10
C ASP A 26 -15.11 3.84 -6.88
N ASN A 27 -14.33 4.58 -7.67
CA ASN A 27 -13.17 4.07 -8.39
C ASN A 27 -11.86 4.07 -7.57
N LEU A 28 -11.89 4.53 -6.31
CA LEU A 28 -10.72 4.64 -5.44
C LEU A 28 -10.93 3.89 -4.11
N VAL A 29 -9.82 3.73 -3.39
CA VAL A 29 -9.79 3.15 -2.04
C VAL A 29 -9.23 4.16 -1.05
N THR A 30 -9.65 4.06 0.21
CA THR A 30 -9.09 4.85 1.30
C THR A 30 -7.86 4.14 1.82
N ASP A 31 -6.72 4.83 1.79
CA ASP A 31 -5.45 4.37 2.34
C ASP A 31 -5.12 5.15 3.61
N HIS A 32 -4.57 4.43 4.60
CA HIS A 32 -4.09 5.00 5.86
C HIS A 32 -2.61 5.37 5.67
N ILE A 33 -2.30 6.67 5.71
CA ILE A 33 -0.95 7.19 5.43
C ILE A 33 0.09 6.53 6.33
N ASN A 34 -0.22 6.34 7.61
CA ASN A 34 0.63 5.66 8.59
C ASN A 34 0.52 4.13 8.62
N GLY A 35 -0.33 3.52 7.77
CA GLY A 35 -0.59 2.08 7.76
C GLY A 35 -1.38 1.52 8.96
N ASN A 36 -1.83 2.38 9.87
CA ASN A 36 -2.65 2.00 11.03
C ASN A 36 -4.13 2.09 10.70
N GLY A 37 -4.76 0.93 10.46
CA GLY A 37 -6.19 0.84 10.12
C GLY A 37 -7.17 1.28 11.22
N LEU A 38 -6.69 1.51 12.45
CA LEU A 38 -7.49 2.05 13.55
C LEU A 38 -7.45 3.58 13.62
N ASP A 39 -6.51 4.23 12.94
CA ASP A 39 -6.37 5.68 12.93
C ASP A 39 -7.17 6.30 11.79
N ASN A 40 -8.45 6.59 12.06
CA ASN A 40 -9.39 7.13 11.08
C ASN A 40 -9.46 8.66 11.05
N ARG A 41 -8.46 9.37 11.61
CA ARG A 41 -8.40 10.84 11.51
C ARG A 41 -8.26 11.26 10.05
N ARG A 42 -8.98 12.32 9.64
CA ARG A 42 -8.98 12.81 8.24
C ARG A 42 -7.58 13.07 7.69
N GLU A 43 -6.69 13.63 8.51
CA GLU A 43 -5.28 13.90 8.16
C GLU A 43 -4.47 12.62 7.83
N ASN A 44 -4.90 11.46 8.32
CA ASN A 44 -4.25 10.16 8.08
C ASN A 44 -4.90 9.38 6.93
N LEU A 45 -5.93 9.90 6.27
CA LEU A 45 -6.65 9.20 5.20
C LEU A 45 -6.40 9.89 3.85
N ARG A 46 -6.22 9.09 2.81
CA ARG A 46 -6.13 9.58 1.41
C ARG A 46 -6.86 8.66 0.45
N SER A 47 -7.44 9.24 -0.61
CA SER A 47 -8.05 8.48 -1.70
C SER A 47 -6.98 8.12 -2.72
N VAL A 48 -6.73 6.83 -2.92
CA VAL A 48 -5.70 6.32 -3.83
C VAL A 48 -6.25 5.23 -4.74
N THR A 49 -5.53 4.94 -5.81
CA THR A 49 -5.78 3.75 -6.62
C THR A 49 -5.44 2.48 -5.82
N VAL A 50 -5.98 1.33 -6.24
CA VAL A 50 -5.61 0.04 -5.65
C VAL A 50 -4.10 -0.21 -5.72
N SER A 51 -3.45 0.20 -6.83
CA SER A 51 -1.99 0.15 -6.99
C SER A 51 -1.28 1.04 -5.98
N GLY A 52 -1.77 2.26 -5.75
CA GLY A 52 -1.27 3.17 -4.72
C GLY A 52 -1.39 2.61 -3.31
N ASN A 53 -2.54 2.05 -2.94
CA ASN A 53 -2.76 1.40 -1.64
C ASN A 53 -1.81 0.19 -1.43
N ASN A 54 -1.55 -0.57 -2.49
CA ASN A 54 -0.62 -1.70 -2.43
C ASN A 54 0.83 -1.29 -2.13
N LEU A 55 1.19 -0.03 -2.33
CA LEU A 55 2.49 0.49 -1.90
C LEU A 55 2.65 0.42 -0.37
N ASN A 56 1.56 0.64 0.37
CA ASN A 56 1.51 0.61 1.84
C ASN A 56 1.17 -0.77 2.42
N SER A 57 0.94 -1.78 1.58
CA SER A 57 0.61 -3.13 2.08
C SER A 57 1.75 -3.73 2.92
N LYS A 58 1.43 -4.74 3.73
CA LYS A 58 2.41 -5.44 4.58
C LYS A 58 3.58 -5.98 3.75
N ILE A 59 4.76 -5.97 4.38
CA ILE A 59 5.96 -6.57 3.81
C ILE A 59 5.74 -8.09 3.74
N ARG A 60 6.21 -8.73 2.66
CA ARG A 60 6.12 -10.18 2.52
C ARG A 60 7.03 -10.88 3.53
N ARG A 61 6.62 -12.05 4.02
CA ARG A 61 7.36 -12.85 5.02
C ARG A 61 8.76 -13.27 4.56
N ASP A 62 8.98 -13.37 3.26
CA ASP A 62 10.25 -13.75 2.63
C ASP A 62 11.16 -12.53 2.32
N ASN A 63 10.73 -11.31 2.64
CA ASN A 63 11.55 -10.12 2.49
C ASN A 63 12.69 -10.14 3.52
N LYS A 64 13.94 -10.09 3.02
CA LYS A 64 15.15 -10.14 3.85
C LYS A 64 15.70 -8.78 4.25
N SER A 65 15.27 -7.69 3.59
CA SER A 65 15.74 -6.35 3.90
C SER A 65 14.98 -5.72 5.07
N GLY A 66 13.78 -6.19 5.38
CA GLY A 66 12.86 -5.52 6.31
C GLY A 66 12.16 -4.30 5.70
N TYR A 67 12.41 -4.02 4.41
CA TYR A 67 11.85 -2.85 3.73
C TYR A 67 11.25 -3.25 2.38
N LYS A 68 10.00 -2.82 2.14
CA LYS A 68 9.35 -3.05 0.84
C LYS A 68 10.13 -2.34 -0.25
N GLY A 69 10.27 -2.98 -1.42
CA GLY A 69 10.94 -2.35 -2.58
C GLY A 69 12.44 -2.16 -2.42
N VAL A 70 13.06 -2.71 -1.37
CA VAL A 70 14.52 -2.67 -1.18
C VAL A 70 15.02 -4.12 -1.10
N ALA A 71 16.08 -4.43 -1.85
CA ALA A 71 16.63 -5.78 -1.88
C ALA A 71 18.13 -5.78 -2.17
N TRP A 72 18.84 -6.82 -1.73
CA TRP A 72 20.25 -7.02 -2.07
C TRP A 72 20.41 -7.47 -3.53
N HIS A 73 21.22 -6.75 -4.30
CA HIS A 73 21.54 -7.07 -5.69
C HIS A 73 22.85 -7.88 -5.75
N LYS A 74 22.74 -9.22 -5.72
CA LYS A 74 23.90 -10.15 -5.64
C LYS A 74 25.01 -9.84 -6.65
N THR A 75 24.68 -9.61 -7.92
CA THR A 75 25.68 -9.35 -8.99
C THR A 75 26.46 -8.06 -8.80
N ARG A 76 25.78 -6.98 -8.38
CA ARG A 76 26.38 -5.66 -8.19
C ARG A 76 26.95 -5.48 -6.79
N LYS A 77 26.67 -6.42 -5.87
CA LYS A 77 27.02 -6.35 -4.44
C LYS A 77 26.59 -5.02 -3.79
N LYS A 78 25.38 -4.58 -4.11
CA LYS A 78 24.80 -3.30 -3.68
C LYS A 78 23.32 -3.45 -3.34
N TRP A 79 22.76 -2.51 -2.59
CA TRP A 79 21.34 -2.45 -2.29
C TRP A 79 20.58 -1.76 -3.42
N ARG A 80 19.52 -2.39 -3.94
CA ARG A 80 18.67 -1.77 -4.97
C ARG A 80 17.36 -1.29 -4.35
N ALA A 81 16.89 -0.13 -4.79
CA ALA A 81 15.57 0.41 -4.50
C ALA A 81 14.69 0.40 -5.75
N TYR A 82 13.45 -0.03 -5.61
CA TYR A 82 12.45 -0.07 -6.67
C TYR A 82 11.04 0.10 -6.11
N ILE A 83 10.13 0.49 -6.99
CA ILE A 83 8.71 0.62 -6.69
C ILE A 83 7.88 -0.07 -7.77
N TRP A 84 6.76 -0.67 -7.38
CA TRP A 84 5.77 -1.20 -8.31
C TRP A 84 4.55 -0.30 -8.28
N HIS A 85 4.29 0.41 -9.38
CA HIS A 85 3.13 1.27 -9.53
C HIS A 85 2.44 0.94 -10.85
N ASP A 86 1.12 0.79 -10.84
CA ASP A 86 0.32 0.42 -12.02
C ASP A 86 0.87 -0.76 -12.84
N ARG A 87 1.23 -1.84 -12.14
CA ARG A 87 1.82 -3.08 -12.70
C ARG A 87 3.18 -2.89 -13.40
N LYS A 88 3.78 -1.70 -13.30
CA LYS A 88 5.11 -1.41 -13.81
C LYS A 88 6.09 -1.30 -12.66
N GLN A 89 7.25 -1.93 -12.82
CA GLN A 89 8.37 -1.74 -11.91
C GLN A 89 9.17 -0.53 -12.37
N LYS A 90 9.38 0.42 -11.46
CA LYS A 90 10.32 1.52 -11.66
C LYS A 90 11.54 1.30 -10.78
N HIS A 91 12.71 1.34 -11.42
CA HIS A 91 13.99 1.32 -10.75
C HIS A 91 14.30 2.72 -10.21
N ILE A 92 14.61 2.82 -8.92
CA ILE A 92 14.93 4.08 -8.26
C ILE A 92 16.45 4.27 -8.26
N GLY A 93 17.20 3.23 -7.91
CA GLY A 93 18.66 3.32 -7.85
C GLY A 93 19.31 2.09 -7.22
N ILE A 94 20.64 2.12 -7.22
CA ILE A 94 21.51 1.15 -6.56
C ILE A 94 22.45 1.93 -5.63
N PHE A 95 22.57 1.47 -4.39
CA PHE A 95 23.22 2.16 -3.28
C PHE A 95 24.17 1.22 -2.54
N ASP A 96 25.17 1.78 -1.86
CA ASP A 96 26.15 0.98 -1.14
C ASP A 96 25.60 0.48 0.21
N THR A 97 24.69 1.25 0.81
CA THR A 97 24.08 0.91 2.10
C THR A 97 22.56 0.64 2.00
N LEU A 98 22.04 -0.11 2.98
CA LEU A 98 20.61 -0.37 3.10
C LEU A 98 19.84 0.94 3.34
N ASP A 99 20.36 1.80 4.22
CA ASP A 99 19.71 3.03 4.63
C ASP A 99 19.58 4.03 3.48
N GLU A 100 20.59 4.16 2.62
CA GLU A 100 20.52 4.96 1.40
C GLU A 100 19.41 4.48 0.46
N ALA A 101 19.31 3.15 0.27
CA ALA A 101 18.25 2.58 -0.58
C ALA A 101 16.85 2.78 0.01
N VAL A 102 16.71 2.70 1.34
CA VAL A 102 15.46 2.98 2.05
C VAL A 102 15.08 4.44 1.91
N LYS A 103 16.02 5.35 2.18
CA LYS A 103 15.81 6.80 2.08
C LYS A 103 15.43 7.22 0.67
N ALA A 104 16.17 6.78 -0.35
CA ALA A 104 15.87 7.09 -1.75
C ALA A 104 14.48 6.58 -2.16
N ARG A 105 14.06 5.44 -1.62
CA ARG A 105 12.70 4.94 -1.85
C ARG A 105 11.63 5.79 -1.16
N GLN A 106 11.87 6.22 0.07
CA GLN A 106 10.94 7.07 0.83
C GLN A 106 10.78 8.44 0.16
N GLU A 107 11.88 9.06 -0.25
CA GLU A 107 11.88 10.33 -0.99
C GLU A 107 11.13 10.23 -2.32
N TYR A 108 11.23 9.09 -3.01
CA TYR A 108 10.47 8.85 -4.25
C TYR A 108 8.94 8.74 -4.02
N MET A 109 8.49 8.49 -2.78
CA MET A 109 7.07 8.31 -2.43
C MET A 109 6.39 9.57 -1.88
N LEU A 110 7.15 10.62 -1.58
CA LEU A 110 6.65 11.95 -1.21
C LEU A 110 6.16 12.70 -2.46
#